data_AF-A0A1Q3HN81-F1
#
_entry.id   AF-A0A1Q3HN81-F1
#
_cell.length_a   1.000
_cell.length_b   1.000
_cell.length_c   1.000
_cell.angle_alpha   90.00
_cell.angle_beta   90.00
_cell.angle_gamma   90.00
#
_symmetry.space_group_name_H-M   'P 1'
#
loop_
_entity.id
_entity.type
_entity.pdbx_description
1 polymer ?
#
loop_
_entity_poly.entity_id
_entity_poly.type
_entity_poly.pdbx_seq_one_letter_code
_entity_poly.pdbx_strand_id
1 'polypeptide(L)'
;MSTQKKSVLEPLRVRIRRVQFTVGLGFIALVIGTALTLSLWTRLSGPVEALPSWLIDFFIAPVLRHLWVLAVLPVLSYGAARVIELKPWATALGAAATGLFFTLAIEFTSNGIEGWLAAGAVSLLLELAVVAGGVVLSQRAVVRGRAAAGKQETKAQQQADARKDEYAEFLREAELAGEKIAQREAAKPEGQGAPVQSLPVPEQPAAPAASSEEGSEQKPPGESKAPAA
;
A
#
# COMPACT_ATOMS: atom_id res chain seq x y z
N MET A 1 37.83 2.28 18.01
CA MET A 1 36.81 3.35 18.20
C MET A 1 35.97 3.55 16.93
N SER A 2 35.06 2.62 16.58
CA SER A 2 34.27 2.71 15.33
C SER A 2 32.79 2.30 15.44
N THR A 3 32.31 1.96 16.63
CA THR A 3 30.92 1.50 16.85
C THR A 3 29.92 2.63 17.12
N GLN A 4 30.38 3.83 17.49
CA GLN A 4 29.51 4.92 17.94
C GLN A 4 28.81 5.68 16.80
N LYS A 5 29.32 5.63 15.56
CA LYS A 5 28.71 6.30 14.39
C LYS A 5 27.50 5.56 13.81
N LYS A 6 27.36 4.25 14.01
CA LYS A 6 26.21 3.48 13.47
C LYS A 6 24.89 3.80 14.18
N SER A 7 24.94 4.05 15.50
CA SER A 7 23.74 4.27 16.32
C SER A 7 23.00 5.59 16.01
N VAL A 8 23.73 6.65 15.61
CA VAL A 8 23.12 7.97 15.28
C VAL A 8 22.57 8.00 13.83
N LEU A 9 23.06 7.12 12.95
CA LEU A 9 22.65 7.07 11.55
C LEU A 9 21.34 6.30 11.32
N GLU A 10 20.99 5.36 12.20
CA GLU A 10 19.72 4.62 12.13
C GLU A 10 18.47 5.51 12.23
N PRO A 11 18.33 6.39 13.24
CA PRO A 11 17.17 7.27 13.32
C PRO A 11 17.12 8.28 12.15
N LEU A 12 18.29 8.66 11.61
CA LEU A 12 18.37 9.56 10.47
C LEU A 12 17.88 8.87 9.18
N ARG A 13 18.28 7.61 8.94
CA ARG A 13 17.81 6.82 7.79
C ARG A 13 16.30 6.59 7.81
N VAL A 14 15.73 6.32 8.99
CA VAL A 14 14.27 6.16 9.15
C VAL A 14 13.55 7.48 8.84
N ARG A 15 14.07 8.61 9.30
CA ARG A 15 13.51 9.94 8.99
C ARG A 15 13.59 10.25 7.50
N ILE A 16 14.74 10.02 6.87
CA ILE A 16 14.94 10.27 5.43
C ILE A 16 13.99 9.40 4.60
N ARG A 17 13.86 8.11 4.91
CA ARG A 17 12.93 7.21 4.20
C ARG A 17 11.48 7.70 4.33
N ARG A 18 11.09 8.20 5.51
CA ARG A 18 9.73 8.73 5.76
C ARG A 18 9.49 10.05 4.99
N VAL A 19 10.48 10.91 4.90
CA VAL A 19 10.43 12.13 4.07
C VAL A 19 10.35 11.76 2.59
N GLN A 20 11.23 10.88 2.11
CA GLN A 20 11.23 10.41 0.72
C GLN A 20 9.89 9.77 0.34
N PHE A 21 9.30 8.98 1.24
CA PHE A 21 7.97 8.43 1.02
C PHE A 21 6.90 9.53 0.93
N THR A 22 6.94 10.53 1.82
CA THR A 22 5.98 11.64 1.81
C THR A 22 6.09 12.50 0.55
N VAL A 23 7.33 12.78 0.12
CA VAL A 23 7.65 13.48 -1.12
C VAL A 23 7.17 12.68 -2.34
N GLY A 24 7.51 11.39 -2.39
CA GLY A 24 7.08 10.49 -3.47
C GLY A 24 5.57 10.34 -3.55
N LEU A 25 4.88 10.26 -2.40
CA LEU A 25 3.43 10.22 -2.33
C LEU A 25 2.79 11.49 -2.91
N GLY A 26 3.31 12.67 -2.53
CA GLY A 26 2.86 13.94 -3.08
C GLY A 26 3.08 14.04 -4.59
N PHE A 27 4.24 13.61 -5.06
CA PHE A 27 4.56 13.60 -6.49
C PHE A 27 3.70 12.64 -7.30
N ILE A 28 3.50 11.40 -6.83
CA ILE A 28 2.62 10.43 -7.50
C ILE A 28 1.17 10.95 -7.52
N ALA A 29 0.71 11.52 -6.42
CA ALA A 29 -0.62 12.13 -6.36
C ALA A 29 -0.78 13.26 -7.38
N LEU A 30 0.25 14.11 -7.53
CA LEU A 30 0.29 15.16 -8.53
C LEU A 30 0.20 14.57 -9.95
N VAL A 31 1.05 13.61 -10.31
CA VAL A 31 1.07 13.02 -11.67
C VAL A 31 -0.25 12.34 -12.01
N ILE A 32 -0.79 11.54 -11.09
CA ILE A 32 -2.08 10.87 -11.30
C ILE A 32 -3.21 11.90 -11.39
N GLY A 33 -3.17 12.92 -10.54
CA GLY A 33 -4.18 13.97 -10.51
C GLY A 33 -4.16 14.86 -11.74
N THR A 34 -2.99 15.21 -12.29
CA THR A 34 -2.92 15.96 -13.55
C THR A 34 -3.47 15.14 -14.71
N ALA A 35 -3.12 13.85 -14.80
CA ALA A 35 -3.69 12.95 -15.81
C ALA A 35 -5.22 12.84 -15.70
N LEU A 36 -5.74 12.72 -14.47
CA LEU A 36 -7.18 12.74 -14.20
C LEU A 36 -7.82 14.07 -14.60
N THR A 37 -7.24 15.21 -14.25
CA THR A 37 -7.77 16.53 -14.60
C THR A 37 -7.84 16.70 -16.12
N LEU A 38 -6.80 16.33 -16.87
CA LEU A 38 -6.83 16.36 -18.35
C LEU A 38 -7.91 15.43 -18.91
N SER A 39 -8.02 14.22 -18.37
CA SER A 39 -9.05 13.26 -18.80
C SER A 39 -10.47 13.76 -18.50
N LEU A 40 -10.70 14.37 -17.34
CA LEU A 40 -11.98 14.97 -17.00
C LEU A 40 -12.27 16.17 -17.90
N TRP A 41 -11.30 17.07 -18.13
CA TRP A 41 -11.48 18.24 -18.98
C TRP A 41 -11.94 17.86 -20.39
N THR A 42 -11.29 16.87 -21.01
CA THR A 42 -11.67 16.39 -22.36
C THR A 42 -13.05 15.73 -22.41
N ARG A 43 -13.51 15.15 -21.29
CA ARG A 43 -14.86 14.56 -21.17
C ARG A 43 -15.94 15.61 -20.88
N LEU A 44 -15.58 16.66 -20.14
CA LEU A 44 -16.51 17.68 -19.67
C LEU A 44 -16.66 18.86 -20.65
N SER A 45 -15.75 19.02 -21.61
CA SER A 45 -15.78 20.15 -22.56
C SER A 45 -17.12 20.32 -23.29
N GLY A 46 -17.79 19.23 -23.66
CA GLY A 46 -19.11 19.28 -24.31
C GLY A 46 -20.23 19.81 -23.40
N PRO A 47 -20.53 19.18 -22.25
CA PRO A 47 -21.62 19.63 -21.37
C PRO A 47 -21.34 20.94 -20.62
N VAL A 48 -20.09 21.36 -20.46
CA VAL A 48 -19.73 22.58 -19.71
C VAL A 48 -19.96 23.86 -20.52
N GLU A 49 -20.06 23.80 -21.84
CA GLU A 49 -20.34 24.96 -22.69
C GLU A 49 -21.73 25.57 -22.45
N ALA A 50 -22.65 24.80 -21.86
CA ALA A 50 -23.99 25.26 -21.49
C ALA A 50 -24.04 25.97 -20.13
N LEU A 51 -22.97 25.97 -19.34
CA LEU A 51 -22.93 26.61 -18.02
C LEU A 51 -22.46 28.06 -18.10
N PRO A 52 -22.93 28.93 -17.19
CA PRO A 52 -22.42 30.29 -17.08
C PRO A 52 -20.91 30.30 -16.78
N SER A 53 -20.14 31.08 -17.55
CA SER A 53 -18.69 31.21 -17.41
C SER A 53 -18.25 31.53 -15.98
N TRP A 54 -18.99 32.39 -15.27
CA TRP A 54 -18.66 32.75 -13.89
C TRP A 54 -18.72 31.57 -12.90
N LEU A 55 -19.61 30.58 -13.09
CA LEU A 55 -19.60 29.37 -12.25
C LEU A 55 -18.38 28.50 -12.54
N ILE A 56 -18.01 28.42 -13.82
CA ILE A 56 -16.90 27.59 -14.27
C ILE A 56 -15.60 28.14 -13.71
N ASP A 57 -15.37 29.44 -13.88
CA ASP A 57 -14.13 30.09 -13.46
C ASP A 57 -14.00 30.15 -11.93
N PHE A 58 -15.12 30.31 -11.21
CA PHE A 58 -15.09 30.50 -9.76
C PHE A 58 -15.15 29.19 -8.96
N PHE A 59 -15.86 28.16 -9.43
CA PHE A 59 -16.01 26.90 -8.67
C PHE A 59 -15.34 25.72 -9.33
N ILE A 60 -15.49 25.55 -10.64
CA ILE A 60 -15.05 24.35 -11.35
C ILE A 60 -13.56 24.41 -11.62
N ALA A 61 -13.04 25.54 -12.09
CA ALA A 61 -11.64 25.71 -12.44
C ALA A 61 -10.70 25.49 -11.24
N PRO A 62 -10.92 26.08 -10.04
CA PRO A 62 -10.06 25.84 -8.88
C PRO A 62 -10.12 24.39 -8.40
N VAL A 63 -11.31 23.77 -8.44
CA VAL A 63 -11.50 22.38 -8.02
C VAL A 63 -10.84 21.40 -8.99
N LEU A 64 -10.96 21.61 -10.30
CA LEU A 64 -10.28 20.78 -11.30
C LEU A 64 -8.76 20.95 -11.23
N ARG A 65 -8.29 22.19 -11.05
CA ARG A 65 -6.86 22.51 -10.92
C ARG A 65 -6.23 21.82 -9.70
N HIS A 66 -6.93 21.81 -8.58
CA HIS A 66 -6.46 21.19 -7.33
C HIS A 66 -7.10 19.82 -7.05
N LEU A 67 -7.65 19.17 -8.07
CA LEU A 67 -8.33 17.87 -7.94
C LEU A 67 -7.39 16.80 -7.37
N TRP A 68 -6.10 16.91 -7.69
CA TRP A 68 -5.06 16.03 -7.16
C TRP A 68 -4.96 16.10 -5.62
N VAL A 69 -5.08 17.29 -5.02
CA VAL A 69 -5.08 17.49 -3.55
C VAL A 69 -6.41 17.08 -2.93
N LEU A 70 -7.52 17.28 -3.64
CA LEU A 70 -8.87 17.04 -3.13
C LEU A 70 -9.30 15.58 -3.19
N ALA A 71 -8.90 14.84 -4.22
CA ALA A 71 -9.38 13.49 -4.47
C ALA A 71 -8.25 12.45 -4.42
N VAL A 72 -7.17 12.69 -5.16
CA VAL A 72 -6.10 11.69 -5.33
C VAL A 72 -5.26 11.55 -4.06
N LEU A 73 -4.86 12.66 -3.46
CA LEU A 73 -4.01 12.67 -2.28
C LEU A 73 -4.69 12.05 -1.04
N PRO A 74 -5.98 12.30 -0.74
CA PRO A 74 -6.68 11.61 0.33
C PRO A 74 -6.81 10.11 0.07
N VAL A 75 -7.10 9.68 -1.16
CA VAL A 75 -7.25 8.26 -1.50
C VAL A 75 -5.91 7.52 -1.35
N LEU A 76 -4.82 8.09 -1.87
CA LEU A 76 -3.48 7.54 -1.70
C LEU A 76 -3.04 7.55 -0.23
N SER A 77 -3.33 8.62 0.50
CA SER A 77 -3.01 8.74 1.92
C SER A 77 -3.79 7.74 2.78
N TYR A 78 -5.06 7.48 2.44
CA TYR A 78 -5.86 6.43 3.07
C TYR A 78 -5.26 5.03 2.84
N GLY A 79 -4.88 4.73 1.60
CA GLY A 79 -4.24 3.46 1.25
C GLY A 79 -2.90 3.27 1.95
N ALA A 80 -2.04 4.29 1.92
CA ALA A 80 -0.74 4.27 2.58
C ALA A 80 -0.87 4.12 4.11
N ALA A 81 -1.86 4.76 4.72
CA ALA A 81 -2.11 4.70 6.16
C ALA A 81 -2.56 3.31 6.65
N ARG A 82 -2.98 2.42 5.74
CA ARG A 82 -3.27 1.02 6.07
C ARG A 82 -2.03 0.14 6.17
N VAL A 83 -0.96 0.50 5.46
CA VAL A 83 0.25 -0.33 5.35
C VAL A 83 1.37 0.20 6.24
N ILE A 84 1.44 1.52 6.43
CA ILE A 84 2.55 2.17 7.13
C ILE A 84 2.01 3.04 8.27
N GLU A 85 2.74 3.03 9.40
CA GLU A 85 2.50 3.99 10.48
C GLU A 85 2.88 5.41 10.06
N LEU A 86 1.88 6.19 9.67
CA LEU A 86 2.01 7.56 9.22
C LEU A 86 1.49 8.55 10.26
N LYS A 87 2.17 9.70 10.38
CA LYS A 87 1.72 10.82 11.22
C LYS A 87 0.75 11.68 10.39
N PRO A 88 -0.53 11.80 10.77
CA PRO A 88 -1.57 12.39 9.92
C PRO A 88 -1.22 13.80 9.40
N TRP A 89 -0.84 14.69 10.31
CA TRP A 89 -0.52 16.08 9.96
C TRP A 89 0.79 16.21 9.18
N ALA A 90 1.85 15.53 9.60
CA ALA A 90 3.15 15.62 8.93
C ALA A 90 3.08 15.04 7.50
N THR A 91 2.36 13.95 7.31
CA THR A 91 2.18 13.33 5.99
C THR A 91 1.28 14.18 5.10
N ALA A 92 0.14 14.67 5.61
CA ALA A 92 -0.76 15.51 4.82
C ALA A 92 -0.09 16.83 4.40
N LEU A 93 0.58 17.52 5.33
CA LEU A 93 1.30 18.76 5.03
C LEU A 93 2.49 18.51 4.11
N GLY A 94 3.30 17.48 4.38
CA GLY A 94 4.48 17.20 3.57
C GLY A 94 4.13 16.81 2.13
N ALA A 95 3.12 15.96 1.94
CA ALA A 95 2.69 15.54 0.61
C ALA A 95 2.04 16.70 -0.16
N ALA A 96 1.19 17.49 0.50
CA ALA A 96 0.60 18.68 -0.11
C ALA A 96 1.64 19.75 -0.44
N ALA A 97 2.56 20.05 0.47
CA ALA A 97 3.64 21.02 0.25
C ALA A 97 4.56 20.60 -0.90
N THR A 98 4.85 19.30 -1.02
CA THR A 98 5.67 18.79 -2.13
C THR A 98 4.97 19.00 -3.47
N GLY A 99 3.72 18.59 -3.61
CA GLY A 99 3.02 18.76 -4.88
C GLY A 99 2.72 20.24 -5.18
N LEU A 100 2.42 21.05 -4.17
CA LEU A 100 2.33 22.51 -4.31
C LEU A 100 3.62 23.11 -4.84
N PHE A 101 4.76 22.73 -4.27
CA PHE A 101 6.06 23.20 -4.71
C PHE A 101 6.31 22.86 -6.19
N PHE A 102 5.93 21.66 -6.63
CA PHE A 102 6.02 21.28 -8.04
C PHE A 102 5.07 22.08 -8.94
N THR A 103 3.81 22.26 -8.54
CA THR A 103 2.87 23.10 -9.32
C THR A 103 3.37 24.54 -9.43
N LEU A 104 3.87 25.09 -8.31
CA LEU A 104 4.44 26.44 -8.24
C LEU A 104 5.64 26.56 -9.18
N ALA A 105 6.55 25.57 -9.17
CA ALA A 105 7.73 25.57 -10.02
C ALA A 105 7.36 25.52 -11.51
N ILE A 106 6.39 24.69 -11.88
CA ILE A 106 5.90 24.58 -13.27
C ILE A 106 5.26 25.90 -13.70
N GLU A 107 4.35 26.43 -12.88
CA GLU A 107 3.61 27.65 -13.21
C GLU A 107 4.54 28.87 -13.27
N PHE A 108 5.50 28.97 -12.37
CA PHE A 108 6.54 29.99 -12.41
C PHE A 108 7.35 29.91 -13.71
N THR A 109 7.64 28.71 -14.20
CA THR A 109 8.38 28.51 -15.45
C THR A 109 7.53 28.83 -16.68
N SER A 110 6.22 28.57 -16.64
CA SER A 110 5.31 28.79 -17.77
C SER A 110 4.76 30.21 -17.88
N ASN A 111 4.35 30.81 -16.75
CA ASN A 111 3.62 32.08 -16.70
C ASN A 111 4.41 33.23 -16.05
N GLY A 112 5.59 32.94 -15.50
CA GLY A 112 6.41 33.93 -14.80
C GLY A 112 5.71 34.57 -13.59
N ILE A 113 6.23 35.71 -13.17
CA ILE A 113 5.68 36.50 -12.03
C ILE A 113 4.41 37.27 -12.46
N GLU A 114 4.26 37.58 -13.74
CA GLU A 114 3.15 38.36 -14.28
C GLU A 114 1.80 37.61 -14.17
N GLY A 115 1.80 36.28 -14.34
CA GLY A 115 0.60 35.48 -14.13
C GLY A 115 0.05 35.55 -12.71
N TRP A 116 0.92 35.71 -11.71
CA TRP A 116 0.53 35.81 -10.30
C TRP A 116 -0.12 37.15 -9.95
N LEU A 117 0.40 38.25 -10.50
CA LEU A 117 -0.22 39.56 -10.33
C LEU A 117 -1.57 39.65 -11.05
N ALA A 118 -1.69 39.00 -12.21
CA ALA A 118 -2.92 39.01 -13.00
C ALA A 118 -4.05 38.17 -12.38
N ALA A 119 -3.73 37.10 -11.64
CA ALA A 119 -4.71 36.22 -11.02
C ALA A 119 -5.59 36.93 -9.95
N GLY A 120 -5.10 38.01 -9.35
CA GLY A 120 -5.82 38.80 -8.34
C GLY A 120 -5.91 38.13 -6.97
N ALA A 121 -6.04 38.94 -5.91
CA ALA A 121 -5.98 38.45 -4.53
C ALA A 121 -7.09 37.45 -4.15
N VAL A 122 -8.27 37.58 -4.77
CA VAL A 122 -9.43 36.71 -4.46
C VAL A 122 -9.22 35.29 -4.98
N SER A 123 -8.65 35.11 -6.18
CA SER A 123 -8.37 33.77 -6.71
C SER A 123 -7.31 33.07 -5.87
N LEU A 124 -6.25 33.78 -5.46
CA LEU A 124 -5.20 33.26 -4.58
C LEU A 124 -5.76 32.78 -3.23
N LEU A 125 -6.68 33.54 -2.63
CA LEU A 125 -7.35 33.11 -1.39
C LEU A 125 -8.20 31.86 -1.60
N LEU A 126 -8.88 31.76 -2.74
CA LEU A 126 -9.71 30.61 -3.07
C LEU A 126 -8.85 29.36 -3.33
N GLU A 127 -7.76 29.48 -4.08
CA GLU A 127 -6.79 28.40 -4.28
C GLU A 127 -6.22 27.92 -2.95
N LEU A 128 -5.82 28.86 -2.07
CA LEU A 128 -5.34 28.53 -0.73
C LEU A 128 -6.40 27.78 0.10
N ALA A 129 -7.66 28.22 0.03
CA ALA A 129 -8.77 27.57 0.73
C ALA A 129 -9.02 26.14 0.20
N VAL A 130 -8.96 25.94 -1.11
CA VAL A 130 -9.12 24.63 -1.74
C VAL A 130 -7.98 23.68 -1.33
N VAL A 131 -6.74 24.18 -1.35
CA VAL A 131 -5.57 23.41 -0.91
C VAL A 131 -5.68 23.05 0.57
N ALA A 132 -6.02 24.01 1.43
CA ALA A 132 -6.23 23.77 2.86
C ALA A 132 -7.33 22.73 3.08
N GLY A 133 -8.43 22.80 2.32
CA GLY A 133 -9.49 21.80 2.33
C GLY A 133 -8.98 20.40 1.97
N GLY A 134 -8.18 20.27 0.91
CA GLY A 134 -7.56 19.01 0.51
C GLY A 134 -6.56 18.46 1.54
N VAL A 135 -5.81 19.32 2.23
CA VAL A 135 -4.94 18.92 3.35
C VAL A 135 -5.76 18.34 4.51
N VAL A 136 -6.86 19.01 4.88
CA VAL A 136 -7.76 18.52 5.95
C VAL A 136 -8.42 17.20 5.56
N LEU A 137 -8.86 17.04 4.31
CA LEU A 137 -9.40 15.79 3.80
C LEU A 137 -8.37 14.66 3.84
N SER A 138 -7.13 14.96 3.45
CA SER A 138 -6.01 14.02 3.49
C SER A 138 -5.66 13.61 4.92
N GLN A 139 -5.65 14.56 5.85
CA GLN A 139 -5.49 14.27 7.28
C GLN A 139 -6.60 13.34 7.79
N ARG A 140 -7.86 13.63 7.47
CA ARG A 140 -9.00 12.77 7.85
C ARG A 140 -8.90 11.38 7.24
N ALA A 141 -8.44 11.30 6.00
CA ALA A 141 -8.22 10.05 5.30
C ALA A 141 -7.13 9.21 5.99
N VAL A 142 -6.00 9.81 6.40
CA VAL A 142 -4.96 9.09 7.16
C VAL A 142 -5.51 8.59 8.50
N VAL A 143 -6.25 9.41 9.24
CA VAL A 143 -6.85 9.01 10.52
C VAL A 143 -7.82 7.84 10.34
N ARG A 144 -8.69 7.90 9.32
CA ARG A 144 -9.61 6.79 9.00
C ARG A 144 -8.88 5.54 8.54
N GLY A 145 -7.81 5.68 7.76
CA GLY A 145 -6.98 4.56 7.32
C GLY A 145 -6.32 3.84 8.50
N ARG A 146 -5.79 4.60 9.45
CA ARG A 146 -5.22 4.07 10.71
C ARG A 146 -6.27 3.38 11.58
N ALA A 147 -7.45 3.98 11.73
CA ALA A 147 -8.55 3.34 12.46
C ALA A 147 -9.00 2.02 11.82
N ALA A 148 -8.96 1.93 10.48
CA ALA A 148 -9.26 0.69 9.77
C ALA A 148 -8.15 -0.37 9.95
N ALA A 149 -6.87 0.04 9.97
CA ALA A 149 -5.74 -0.87 10.21
C ALA A 149 -5.78 -1.47 11.62
N GLY A 150 -6.05 -0.66 12.65
CA GLY A 150 -6.18 -1.17 14.03
C GLY A 150 -7.33 -2.18 14.20
N LYS A 151 -8.41 -2.04 13.42
CA LYS A 151 -9.50 -3.04 13.38
C LYS A 151 -9.08 -4.36 12.71
N GLN A 152 -8.10 -4.34 11.80
CA GLN A 152 -7.57 -5.55 11.18
C GLN A 152 -6.57 -6.25 12.10
N GLU A 153 -5.72 -5.48 12.79
CA GLU A 153 -4.79 -6.02 13.78
C GLU A 153 -5.52 -6.71 14.93
N THR A 154 -6.57 -6.10 15.46
CA THR A 154 -7.39 -6.71 16.53
C THR A 154 -8.11 -7.97 16.05
N LYS A 155 -8.63 -8.00 14.81
CA LYS A 155 -9.21 -9.22 14.23
C LYS A 155 -8.16 -10.31 14.01
N ALA A 156 -6.96 -9.95 13.57
CA ALA A 156 -5.85 -10.89 13.39
C ALA A 156 -5.36 -11.44 14.74
N GLN A 157 -5.31 -10.61 15.78
CA GLN A 157 -5.01 -11.04 17.15
C GLN A 157 -6.09 -11.98 17.69
N GLN A 158 -7.37 -11.64 17.52
CA GLN A 158 -8.48 -12.52 17.90
C GLN A 158 -8.43 -13.87 17.17
N GLN A 159 -8.10 -13.89 15.88
CA GLN A 159 -7.92 -15.14 15.13
C GLN A 159 -6.68 -15.91 15.58
N ALA A 160 -5.59 -15.23 15.94
CA ALA A 160 -4.39 -15.87 16.47
C ALA A 160 -4.63 -16.45 17.86
N ASP A 161 -5.37 -15.76 18.71
CA ASP A 161 -5.72 -16.22 20.05
C ASP A 161 -6.73 -17.38 19.98
N ALA A 162 -7.76 -17.30 19.12
CA ALA A 162 -8.66 -18.43 18.87
C ALA A 162 -7.92 -19.69 18.38
N ARG A 163 -6.93 -19.54 17.49
CA ARG A 163 -6.10 -20.67 17.04
C ARG A 163 -5.23 -21.25 18.15
N LYS A 164 -4.76 -20.43 19.10
CA LYS A 164 -4.00 -20.94 20.26
C LYS A 164 -4.91 -21.74 21.19
N ASP A 165 -6.14 -21.27 21.39
CA ASP A 165 -7.12 -21.94 22.23
C ASP A 165 -7.50 -23.31 21.62
N GLU A 166 -7.75 -23.37 20.31
CA GLU A 166 -7.95 -24.63 19.58
C GLU A 166 -6.75 -25.58 19.73
N TYR A 167 -5.52 -25.09 19.56
CA TYR A 167 -4.31 -25.90 19.76
C TYR A 167 -4.15 -26.40 21.20
N ALA A 168 -4.53 -25.61 22.20
CA ALA A 168 -4.51 -26.01 23.60
C ALA A 168 -5.54 -27.11 23.89
N GLU A 169 -6.71 -27.07 23.26
CA GLU A 169 -7.70 -28.13 23.34
C GLU A 169 -7.19 -29.43 22.71
N PHE A 170 -6.57 -29.37 21.53
CA PHE A 170 -5.96 -30.57 20.91
C PHE A 170 -4.84 -31.17 21.77
N LEU A 171 -4.00 -30.34 22.40
CA LEU A 171 -2.96 -30.83 23.32
C LEU A 171 -3.57 -31.52 24.54
N ARG A 172 -4.64 -30.96 25.11
CA ARG A 172 -5.32 -31.56 26.27
C ARG A 172 -6.01 -32.87 25.92
N GLU A 173 -6.64 -32.97 24.74
CA GLU A 173 -7.23 -34.22 24.25
C GLU A 173 -6.16 -35.29 23.99
N ALA A 174 -4.99 -34.89 23.47
CA ALA A 174 -3.87 -35.78 23.27
C ALA A 174 -3.28 -36.30 24.59
N GLU A 175 -3.18 -35.44 25.62
CA GLU A 175 -2.77 -35.85 26.98
C GLU A 175 -3.74 -36.87 27.57
N LEU A 176 -5.06 -36.60 27.50
CA LEU A 176 -6.08 -37.51 27.99
C LEU A 176 -6.11 -38.85 27.23
N ALA A 177 -5.86 -38.83 25.92
CA ALA A 177 -5.74 -40.04 25.12
C ALA A 177 -4.47 -40.83 25.50
N GLY A 178 -3.35 -40.14 25.71
CA GLY A 178 -2.10 -40.72 26.19
C GLY A 178 -2.25 -41.37 27.57
N GLU A 179 -2.92 -40.70 28.50
CA GLU A 179 -3.21 -41.24 29.84
C GLU A 179 -4.09 -42.49 29.78
N LYS A 180 -5.11 -42.51 28.92
CA LYS A 180 -5.96 -43.71 28.72
C LYS A 180 -5.16 -44.89 28.15
N ILE A 181 -4.22 -44.64 27.25
CA ILE A 181 -3.33 -45.69 26.70
C ILE A 181 -2.39 -46.19 27.80
N ALA A 182 -1.78 -45.29 28.57
CA ALA A 182 -0.89 -45.65 29.68
C ALA A 182 -1.61 -46.46 30.77
N GLN A 183 -2.86 -46.11 31.10
CA GLN A 183 -3.68 -46.90 32.04
C GLN A 183 -4.03 -48.29 31.48
N ARG A 184 -4.24 -48.41 30.16
CA ARG A 184 -4.50 -49.70 29.52
C ARG A 184 -3.25 -50.58 29.49
N GLU A 185 -2.06 -49.99 29.35
CA GLU A 185 -0.79 -50.71 29.44
C GLU A 185 -0.46 -51.10 30.89
N ALA A 186 -0.70 -50.21 31.87
CA ALA A 186 -0.48 -50.51 33.28
C ALA A 186 -1.47 -51.55 33.85
N ALA A 187 -2.68 -51.64 33.29
CA ALA A 187 -3.66 -52.66 33.64
C ALA A 187 -3.44 -54.00 32.91
N LYS A 188 -2.43 -54.09 32.02
CA LYS A 188 -2.08 -55.34 31.35
C LYS A 188 -1.12 -56.12 32.27
N PRO A 189 -1.51 -57.30 32.80
CA PRO A 189 -0.65 -58.05 33.69
C PRO A 189 0.61 -58.52 32.94
N GLU A 190 1.77 -58.35 33.55
CA GLU A 190 3.06 -58.90 33.10
C GLU A 190 2.94 -60.41 32.96
N GLY A 191 2.76 -60.90 31.73
CA GLY A 191 2.64 -62.33 31.49
C GLY A 191 1.88 -62.71 30.23
N GLN A 192 2.22 -62.12 29.08
CA GLN A 192 2.00 -62.76 27.79
C GLN A 192 2.92 -62.13 26.74
N GLY A 193 3.97 -62.88 26.41
CA GLY A 193 4.81 -62.59 25.26
C GLY A 193 4.08 -62.85 23.95
N ALA A 194 4.29 -61.92 23.01
CA ALA A 194 4.33 -62.08 21.55
C ALA A 194 3.01 -62.42 20.81
N PRO A 195 2.82 -62.02 19.53
CA PRO A 195 3.85 -61.65 18.58
C PRO A 195 3.83 -60.20 18.13
N VAL A 196 5.03 -59.77 17.71
CA VAL A 196 5.29 -58.72 16.76
C VAL A 196 4.27 -58.82 15.62
N GLN A 197 3.33 -57.87 15.57
CA GLN A 197 2.67 -57.54 14.32
C GLN A 197 3.74 -56.90 13.45
N SER A 198 4.22 -57.67 12.47
CA SER A 198 4.91 -57.13 11.30
C SER A 198 4.03 -56.03 10.71
N LEU A 199 4.49 -54.78 10.85
CA LEU A 199 4.05 -53.66 10.03
C LEU A 199 4.08 -54.12 8.56
N PRO A 200 3.03 -53.87 7.77
CA PRO A 200 3.18 -53.84 6.33
C PRO A 200 4.17 -52.72 6.04
N VAL A 201 5.32 -53.11 5.49
CA VAL A 201 6.27 -52.24 4.80
C VAL A 201 5.44 -51.30 3.90
N PRO A 202 5.53 -49.96 4.06
CA PRO A 202 5.15 -49.07 2.98
C PRO A 202 6.13 -49.35 1.86
N GLU A 203 5.65 -50.14 0.91
CA GLU A 203 6.28 -50.41 -0.37
C GLU A 203 6.62 -49.07 -1.00
N GLN A 204 7.91 -48.72 -0.92
CA GLN A 204 8.51 -47.59 -1.59
C GLN A 204 8.23 -47.74 -3.09
N PRO A 205 7.38 -46.91 -3.71
CA PRO A 205 7.21 -46.95 -5.13
C PRO A 205 8.50 -46.39 -5.73
N ALA A 206 9.22 -47.28 -6.41
CA ALA A 206 10.30 -46.92 -7.31
C ALA A 206 9.83 -45.79 -8.23
N ALA A 207 10.67 -44.76 -8.34
CA ALA A 207 10.57 -43.77 -9.39
C ALA A 207 10.49 -44.47 -10.75
N PRO A 208 9.46 -44.19 -11.59
CA PRO A 208 9.58 -44.42 -13.01
C PRO A 208 10.36 -43.24 -13.61
N ALA A 209 11.64 -43.49 -13.88
CA ALA A 209 12.35 -42.77 -14.92
C ALA A 209 12.02 -43.40 -16.29
N ALA A 210 11.94 -42.52 -17.30
CA ALA A 210 11.94 -42.76 -18.74
C ALA A 210 10.59 -43.02 -19.44
N SER A 211 10.08 -41.99 -20.12
CA SER A 211 10.04 -41.86 -21.60
C SER A 211 8.95 -40.85 -21.98
N SER A 212 9.28 -39.62 -22.42
CA SER A 212 9.55 -39.22 -23.81
C SER A 212 8.29 -38.72 -24.54
N GLU A 213 8.24 -37.40 -24.76
CA GLU A 213 7.66 -36.63 -25.89
C GLU A 213 8.04 -35.17 -25.54
N GLU A 214 9.10 -34.55 -26.06
CA GLU A 214 9.45 -34.24 -27.46
C GLU A 214 8.30 -33.54 -28.19
N GLY A 215 8.42 -32.22 -28.37
CA GLY A 215 7.48 -31.47 -29.21
C GLY A 215 7.40 -29.96 -28.97
N SER A 216 8.31 -29.24 -29.62
CA SER A 216 8.19 -27.84 -30.08
C SER A 216 8.41 -26.70 -29.06
N GLU A 217 9.54 -25.99 -29.08
CA GLU A 217 10.05 -25.08 -30.12
C GLU A 217 9.42 -23.68 -30.03
N GLN A 218 10.13 -22.73 -29.39
CA GLN A 218 10.47 -21.48 -30.05
C GLN A 218 11.57 -20.69 -29.33
N LYS A 219 12.72 -20.65 -30.00
CA LYS A 219 13.80 -19.67 -29.86
C LYS A 219 13.33 -18.34 -30.47
N PRO A 220 13.87 -17.19 -30.04
CA PRO A 220 14.89 -16.62 -30.92
C PRO A 220 16.05 -15.93 -30.17
N PRO A 221 17.30 -16.08 -30.66
CA PRO A 221 18.33 -15.07 -30.54
C PRO A 221 18.41 -14.31 -31.88
N GLY A 222 18.83 -13.06 -31.86
CA GLY A 222 19.17 -12.40 -33.13
C GLY A 222 19.05 -10.90 -33.09
N GLU A 223 20.01 -10.30 -32.40
CA GLU A 223 20.56 -8.99 -32.68
C GLU A 223 20.86 -8.79 -34.19
N SER A 224 20.40 -7.69 -34.79
CA SER A 224 20.98 -7.10 -36.00
C SER A 224 20.50 -5.65 -36.22
N LYS A 225 21.42 -4.72 -35.94
CA LYS A 225 21.83 -3.55 -36.73
C LYS A 225 20.80 -2.74 -37.55
N ALA A 226 20.87 -1.42 -37.32
CA ALA A 226 20.30 -0.30 -38.08
C ALA A 226 20.63 -0.29 -39.60
N PRO A 227 20.00 0.59 -40.40
CA PRO A 227 20.62 1.91 -40.61
C PRO A 227 19.64 3.11 -40.74
N ALA A 228 20.28 4.27 -40.80
CA ALA A 228 19.82 5.65 -40.89
C ALA A 228 18.74 5.98 -41.94
N ALA A 229 18.00 7.05 -41.64
CA ALA A 229 17.57 8.10 -42.56
C ALA A 229 17.65 9.45 -41.84
#